data_AF-Q6NPP7-F1
#
_entry.id   AF-Q6NPP7-F1
#
_cell.length_a   1.000
_cell.length_b   1.000
_cell.length_c   1.000
_cell.angle_alpha   90.00
_cell.angle_beta   90.00
_cell.angle_gamma   90.00
#
_symmetry.space_group_name_H-M   'P 1'
#
loop_
_entity.id
_entity.type
_entity.pdbx_description
1 polymer ?
#
loop_
_entity_poly.entity_id
_entity_poly.type
_entity_poly.pdbx_seq_one_letter_code
_entity_poly.pdbx_strand_id
1 'polypeptide(L)'
;MAMSLRSTPFISLRTRKSFNLSPRILALRLSCCSGGSSQNQNFSTDSENKRSFAVATGELFIGIASRLLKSSNQKTPPIDDGDRIASVIEDEIEPAMIWEQRVKDVEAEKERRVITSPGFSFSAAGLLFPYHLGVAQLLIEKGYIKETTPLAGSSAGAIVCAVITSGATMREALEATKELAYDCRRNGTAFRLGAVLRESMERLLPDDIHIRSNGRIRVAITQVFWRPRGLLVDQFDSKSDLIDAVFTSSFIPGYLAPRPATMFRNRLCVDGGLTLFMPPTAAAKTVRVCAFSASNFKLKGIEICPDCNPLNRATSRQLLNWALEPAEDEVLERLFELGYADAATWAEMNPVEGLVYDDTPTAQEIPTS
;
A
#
# COMPACT_ATOMS: atom_id res chain seq x y z
N MET A 1 48.60 43.86 17.76
CA MET A 1 48.58 44.82 16.62
C MET A 1 47.99 44.05 15.44
N ALA A 2 46.67 44.06 15.27
CA ALA A 2 45.84 45.11 14.65
C ALA A 2 46.03 45.12 13.13
N MET A 3 45.01 45.10 12.26
CA MET A 3 43.57 45.13 12.42
C MET A 3 42.99 44.82 11.03
N SER A 4 41.80 44.20 11.02
CA SER A 4 40.71 44.50 10.07
C SER A 4 40.99 44.42 8.56
N LEU A 5 40.56 43.31 7.95
CA LEU A 5 39.99 43.35 6.59
C LEU A 5 38.47 43.39 6.73
N ARG A 6 37.91 44.55 6.37
CA ARG A 6 36.47 44.82 6.31
C ARG A 6 35.87 44.14 5.09
N SER A 7 34.85 43.32 5.29
CA SER A 7 33.88 42.93 4.27
C SER A 7 32.57 43.66 4.57
N THR A 8 32.26 44.67 3.75
CA THR A 8 31.01 45.45 3.80
C THR A 8 29.87 44.74 3.06
N PRO A 9 28.62 45.00 3.47
CA PRO A 9 27.48 44.11 3.25
C PRO A 9 26.74 44.42 1.94
N PHE A 10 26.16 43.38 1.33
CA PHE A 10 25.19 43.52 0.25
C PHE A 10 23.76 43.57 0.78
N ILE A 11 23.04 44.51 0.18
CA ILE A 11 21.74 45.05 0.57
C ILE A 11 20.59 44.12 0.19
N SER A 12 19.62 44.07 1.10
CA SER A 12 18.25 43.56 1.00
C SER A 12 17.51 44.01 -0.27
N LEU A 13 16.83 43.06 -0.93
CA LEU A 13 15.48 43.19 -1.52
C LEU A 13 15.21 41.93 -2.36
N ARG A 14 14.43 40.98 -1.85
CA ARG A 14 13.62 40.11 -2.72
C ARG A 14 12.42 39.55 -1.97
N THR A 15 11.31 40.26 -2.16
CA THR A 15 9.96 39.73 -2.41
C THR A 15 9.53 38.50 -1.62
N ARG A 16 8.60 38.72 -0.68
CA ARG A 16 7.64 37.71 -0.22
C ARG A 16 6.99 37.05 -1.44
N LYS A 17 7.37 35.81 -1.75
CA LYS A 17 6.52 34.91 -2.55
C LYS A 17 5.74 34.05 -1.57
N SER A 18 4.48 34.41 -1.38
CA SER A 18 3.45 33.50 -0.92
C SER A 18 3.32 32.40 -1.99
N PHE A 19 3.91 31.24 -1.76
CA PHE A 19 3.62 30.06 -2.57
C PHE A 19 2.29 29.48 -2.07
N ASN A 20 1.21 29.86 -2.75
CA ASN A 20 -0.02 29.08 -2.77
C ASN A 20 0.30 27.70 -3.36
N LEU A 21 0.52 26.71 -2.50
CA LEU A 21 0.53 25.30 -2.92
C LEU A 21 -0.92 24.84 -3.10
N SER A 22 -1.22 24.34 -4.30
CA SER A 22 -2.48 23.71 -4.69
C SER A 22 -2.83 22.54 -3.74
N PRO A 23 -4.03 22.52 -3.13
CA PRO A 23 -4.48 21.46 -2.21
C PRO A 23 -5.05 20.25 -2.97
N ARG A 24 -4.20 19.52 -3.72
CA ARG A 24 -4.67 18.41 -4.59
C ARG A 24 -4.00 17.04 -4.41
N ILE A 25 -3.23 16.80 -3.35
CA ILE A 25 -2.53 15.51 -3.15
C ILE A 25 -2.97 14.78 -1.84
N LEU A 26 -3.94 15.31 -1.09
CA LEU A 26 -4.26 14.78 0.25
C LEU A 26 -5.70 14.28 0.48
N ALA A 27 -6.48 14.05 -0.58
CA ALA A 27 -7.75 13.35 -0.44
C ALA A 27 -7.51 11.86 -0.64
N LEU A 28 -7.72 11.06 0.42
CA LEU A 28 -7.96 9.61 0.35
C LEU A 28 -8.53 9.26 -1.03
N ARG A 29 -7.80 8.47 -1.84
CA ARG A 29 -8.14 8.14 -3.25
C ARG A 29 -9.49 7.44 -3.45
N LEU A 30 -10.29 7.31 -2.40
CA LEU A 30 -11.64 6.78 -2.42
C LEU A 30 -12.72 7.82 -2.05
N SER A 31 -12.37 9.08 -1.83
CA SER A 31 -13.33 10.14 -1.48
C SER A 31 -13.90 10.83 -2.73
N CYS A 32 -15.22 10.66 -2.93
CA CYS A 32 -16.13 11.45 -3.77
C CYS A 32 -16.21 11.18 -5.29
N CYS A 33 -17.21 10.37 -5.68
CA CYS A 33 -18.05 10.61 -6.87
C CYS A 33 -19.50 10.19 -6.57
N SER A 34 -20.36 11.13 -6.19
CA SER A 34 -21.82 10.99 -6.31
C SER A 34 -22.30 12.17 -7.13
N GLY A 35 -22.65 11.92 -8.39
CA GLY A 35 -23.12 12.91 -9.33
C GLY A 35 -23.53 12.25 -10.64
N GLY A 36 -24.81 11.93 -10.77
CA GLY A 36 -25.43 11.38 -11.98
C GLY A 36 -26.95 11.31 -11.80
N SER A 37 -27.64 12.19 -12.51
CA SER A 37 -29.06 12.57 -12.42
C SER A 37 -30.04 11.64 -13.14
N SER A 38 -31.25 11.43 -12.58
CA SER A 38 -32.54 11.59 -13.28
C SER A 38 -33.77 11.42 -12.36
N GLN A 39 -34.54 12.52 -12.27
CA GLN A 39 -36.00 12.69 -12.17
C GLN A 39 -36.84 12.17 -10.98
N ASN A 40 -37.58 13.14 -10.41
CA ASN A 40 -38.94 13.07 -9.84
C ASN A 40 -39.17 12.47 -8.44
N GLN A 41 -39.17 13.32 -7.40
CA GLN A 41 -40.36 13.88 -6.72
C GLN A 41 -40.00 14.45 -5.33
N ASN A 42 -40.69 15.53 -4.98
CA ASN A 42 -40.55 16.36 -3.78
C ASN A 42 -40.42 15.58 -2.46
N PHE A 43 -39.41 15.92 -1.64
CA PHE A 43 -39.58 16.09 -0.19
C PHE A 43 -38.40 16.90 0.40
N SER A 44 -38.76 17.95 1.13
CA SER A 44 -37.91 18.88 1.89
C SER A 44 -37.15 18.22 3.04
N THR A 45 -35.87 18.56 3.25
CA THR A 45 -35.24 19.00 4.53
C THR A 45 -33.70 18.96 4.46
N ASP A 46 -33.09 20.01 5.01
CA ASP A 46 -31.69 20.26 5.38
C ASP A 46 -30.63 19.14 5.22
N SER A 47 -29.55 19.44 4.50
CA SER A 47 -28.17 19.19 4.97
C SER A 47 -27.11 19.77 4.02
N GLU A 48 -26.84 21.06 4.16
CA GLU A 48 -25.50 21.59 3.89
C GLU A 48 -24.52 21.09 5.00
N ASN A 49 -23.24 20.93 4.65
CA ASN A 49 -22.11 20.70 5.55
C ASN A 49 -21.88 19.27 6.10
N LYS A 50 -21.50 18.34 5.23
CA LYS A 50 -20.63 17.21 5.60
C LYS A 50 -19.47 17.07 4.60
N ARG A 51 -18.50 17.98 4.64
CA ARG A 51 -17.12 17.59 4.24
C ARG A 51 -16.73 16.44 5.17
N SER A 52 -16.48 15.27 4.59
CA SER A 52 -16.24 14.02 5.31
C SER A 52 -15.25 14.22 6.47
N PHE A 53 -15.69 13.91 7.68
CA PHE A 53 -14.93 14.04 8.93
C PHE A 53 -13.52 13.43 8.80
N ALA A 54 -13.38 12.34 8.02
CA ALA A 54 -12.11 11.67 7.71
C ALA A 54 -11.09 12.53 6.93
N VAL A 55 -11.56 13.42 6.04
CA VAL A 55 -10.67 14.33 5.29
C VAL A 55 -10.22 15.48 6.19
N ALA A 56 -11.14 16.01 7.01
CA ALA A 56 -10.84 17.08 7.96
C ALA A 56 -9.88 16.60 9.07
N THR A 57 -10.04 15.37 9.55
CA THR A 57 -9.07 14.76 10.48
C THR A 57 -7.73 14.53 9.79
N GLY A 58 -7.70 13.98 8.57
CA GLY A 58 -6.46 13.76 7.81
C GLY A 58 -5.60 15.03 7.67
N GLU A 59 -6.19 16.16 7.25
CA GLU A 59 -5.46 17.43 7.12
C GLU A 59 -4.98 17.98 8.47
N LEU A 60 -5.83 17.95 9.50
CA LEU A 60 -5.48 18.45 10.83
C LEU A 60 -4.35 17.61 11.45
N PHE A 61 -4.39 16.29 11.29
CA PHE A 61 -3.40 15.37 11.84
C PHE A 61 -2.04 15.46 11.14
N ILE A 62 -2.00 15.66 9.81
CA ILE A 62 -0.73 15.96 9.11
C ILE A 62 -0.14 17.29 9.58
N GLY A 63 -0.99 18.29 9.84
CA GLY A 63 -0.57 19.55 10.46
C GLY A 63 0.05 19.36 11.85
N ILE A 64 -0.49 18.45 12.67
CA ILE A 64 0.05 18.14 14.01
C ILE A 64 1.35 17.33 13.91
N ALA A 65 1.40 16.30 13.05
CA ALA A 65 2.59 15.47 12.86
C ALA A 65 3.80 16.30 12.38
N SER A 66 3.59 17.22 11.43
CA SER A 66 4.63 18.13 10.97
C SER A 66 5.12 19.12 12.03
N ARG A 67 4.26 19.51 13.00
CA ARG A 67 4.67 20.33 14.15
C ARG A 67 5.46 19.55 15.18
N LEU A 68 5.12 18.28 15.44
CA LEU A 68 5.89 17.42 16.35
C LEU A 68 7.30 17.15 15.81
N LEU A 69 7.45 16.96 14.49
CA LEU A 69 8.76 16.87 13.84
C LEU A 69 9.59 18.15 13.98
N LYS A 70 8.96 19.34 14.00
CA LYS A 70 9.68 20.61 14.24
C LYS A 70 10.01 20.84 15.72
N SER A 71 9.31 20.20 16.65
CA SER A 71 9.52 20.35 18.10
C SER A 71 10.56 19.37 18.65
N SER A 72 10.79 18.23 17.98
CA SER A 72 11.80 17.27 18.39
C SER A 72 13.17 17.66 17.83
N ASN A 73 13.88 18.51 18.58
CA ASN A 73 15.31 18.78 18.35
C ASN A 73 16.19 17.66 18.95
N GLN A 74 15.69 16.42 18.98
CA GLN A 74 16.44 15.27 19.44
C GLN A 74 17.40 14.84 18.34
N LYS A 75 18.69 14.82 18.68
CA LYS A 75 19.79 14.28 17.86
C LYS A 75 19.32 12.98 17.20
N THR A 76 19.28 12.99 15.88
CA THR A 76 19.09 11.79 15.06
C THR A 76 20.09 10.74 15.52
N PRO A 77 19.65 9.54 15.97
CA PRO A 77 20.59 8.45 16.21
C PRO A 77 21.33 8.14 14.89
N PRO A 78 22.57 7.61 14.96
CA PRO A 78 23.32 7.24 13.77
C PRO A 78 22.45 6.30 12.92
N ILE A 79 22.27 6.65 11.65
CA ILE A 79 21.59 5.81 10.66
C ILE A 79 22.43 4.55 10.52
N ASP A 80 21.85 3.39 10.85
CA ASP A 80 22.48 2.09 10.60
C ASP A 80 22.78 1.96 9.10
N ASP A 81 23.93 1.37 8.76
CA ASP A 81 24.42 1.34 7.37
C ASP A 81 23.41 0.65 6.44
N GLY A 82 22.66 -0.31 6.98
CA GLY A 82 21.58 -1.02 6.30
C GLY A 82 20.35 -0.17 5.92
N ASP A 83 20.18 1.01 6.51
CA ASP A 83 19.04 1.91 6.24
C ASP A 83 19.33 2.98 5.19
N ARG A 84 20.51 2.96 4.54
CA ARG A 84 20.84 3.88 3.44
C ARG A 84 19.92 3.64 2.23
N ILE A 85 19.46 4.72 1.60
CA ILE A 85 18.65 4.66 0.37
C ILE A 85 19.58 4.55 -0.84
N ALA A 86 19.39 3.54 -1.69
CA ALA A 86 20.16 3.33 -2.92
C ALA A 86 19.54 4.05 -4.12
N SER A 87 18.22 3.96 -4.26
CA SER A 87 17.50 4.46 -5.43
C SER A 87 16.31 5.32 -5.03
N VAL A 88 16.05 6.34 -5.84
CA VAL A 88 14.88 7.22 -5.76
C VAL A 88 14.27 7.20 -7.15
N ILE A 89 13.08 6.62 -7.29
CA ILE A 89 12.47 6.30 -8.59
C ILE A 89 11.10 6.99 -8.69
N GLU A 90 10.81 7.53 -9.87
CA GLU A 90 9.49 8.06 -10.23
C GLU A 90 8.57 6.91 -10.65
N ASP A 91 7.31 6.89 -10.20
CA ASP A 91 6.35 5.87 -10.61
C ASP A 91 6.04 5.96 -12.11
N GLU A 92 6.07 4.83 -12.80
CA GLU A 92 5.89 4.76 -14.26
C GLU A 92 4.49 5.19 -14.72
N ILE A 93 3.47 5.03 -13.87
CA ILE A 93 2.10 5.45 -14.17
C ILE A 93 1.87 6.89 -13.70
N GLU A 94 2.46 7.25 -12.56
CA GLU A 94 2.28 8.53 -11.90
C GLU A 94 3.62 9.20 -11.54
N PRO A 95 4.30 9.87 -12.50
CA PRO A 95 5.63 10.44 -12.27
C PRO A 95 5.76 11.45 -11.11
N ALA A 96 4.63 11.97 -10.60
CA ALA A 96 4.61 12.83 -9.41
C ALA A 96 4.92 12.08 -8.10
N MET A 97 4.87 10.74 -8.13
CA MET A 97 5.02 9.85 -7.00
C MET A 97 6.43 9.29 -6.99
N ILE A 98 7.14 9.52 -5.88
CA ILE A 98 8.54 9.14 -5.72
C ILE A 98 8.62 8.08 -4.63
N TRP A 99 9.36 7.01 -4.91
CA TRP A 99 9.63 5.96 -3.94
C TRP A 99 11.12 5.64 -3.84
N GLU A 100 11.49 5.11 -2.68
CA GLU A 100 12.86 4.83 -2.27
C GLU A 100 13.02 3.33 -2.00
N GLN A 101 14.17 2.76 -2.36
CA GLN A 101 14.60 1.41 -1.99
C GLN A 101 15.93 1.48 -1.26
N ARG A 102 16.13 0.65 -0.23
CA ARG A 102 17.39 0.64 0.52
C ARG A 102 18.51 -0.01 -0.27
N VAL A 103 19.75 0.30 0.08
CA VAL A 103 20.96 -0.32 -0.51
C VAL A 103 20.92 -1.84 -0.35
N LYS A 104 20.67 -2.33 0.87
CA LYS A 104 20.57 -3.76 1.18
C LYS A 104 19.52 -4.48 0.31
N ASP A 105 18.43 -3.79 0.03
CA ASP A 105 17.30 -4.30 -0.75
C ASP A 105 17.68 -4.42 -2.24
N VAL A 106 18.27 -3.36 -2.81
CA VAL A 106 18.79 -3.35 -4.19
C VAL A 106 19.91 -4.39 -4.40
N GLU A 107 20.81 -4.53 -3.43
CA GLU A 107 21.90 -5.51 -3.49
C GLU A 107 21.36 -6.95 -3.45
N ALA A 108 20.44 -7.24 -2.53
CA ALA A 108 19.80 -8.55 -2.45
C ALA A 108 19.01 -8.92 -3.72
N GLU A 109 18.40 -7.95 -4.38
CA GLU A 109 17.70 -8.16 -5.64
C GLU A 109 18.66 -8.56 -6.78
N LYS A 110 19.87 -7.98 -6.83
CA LYS A 110 20.90 -8.33 -7.83
C LYS A 110 21.46 -9.75 -7.65
N GLU A 111 21.48 -10.27 -6.43
CA GLU A 111 22.01 -11.60 -6.13
C GLU A 111 21.05 -12.74 -6.50
N ARG A 112 19.82 -12.42 -6.92
CA ARG A 112 18.82 -13.44 -7.24
C ARG A 112 19.11 -14.16 -8.53
N ARG A 113 19.06 -15.49 -8.42
CA ARG A 113 19.38 -16.40 -9.51
C ARG A 113 18.21 -16.64 -10.45
N VAL A 114 16.97 -16.60 -9.96
CA VAL A 114 15.76 -16.91 -10.77
C VAL A 114 14.58 -16.10 -10.27
N ILE A 115 13.95 -15.36 -11.18
CA ILE A 115 12.70 -14.63 -10.98
C ILE A 115 11.75 -15.05 -12.11
N THR A 116 10.47 -15.29 -11.83
CA THR A 116 9.47 -15.45 -12.91
C THR A 116 8.77 -14.13 -13.17
N SER A 117 8.45 -13.87 -14.44
CA SER A 117 7.64 -12.74 -14.87
C SER A 117 6.30 -13.26 -15.44
N PRO A 118 5.18 -12.52 -15.27
CA PRO A 118 5.08 -11.25 -14.54
C PRO A 118 5.06 -11.44 -13.02
N GLY A 119 5.41 -10.38 -12.29
CA GLY A 119 5.10 -10.25 -10.88
C GLY A 119 3.67 -9.73 -10.67
N PHE A 120 3.15 -9.86 -9.45
CA PHE A 120 1.79 -9.43 -9.09
C PHE A 120 1.79 -8.36 -7.99
N SER A 121 1.17 -7.21 -8.27
CA SER A 121 1.02 -6.09 -7.33
C SER A 121 -0.42 -6.01 -6.82
N PHE A 122 -0.61 -6.18 -5.51
CA PHE A 122 -1.91 -6.06 -4.85
C PHE A 122 -2.10 -4.67 -4.22
N SER A 123 -3.21 -4.01 -4.56
CA SER A 123 -3.47 -2.65 -4.10
C SER A 123 -3.79 -2.54 -2.60
N ALA A 124 -3.76 -1.31 -2.08
CA ALA A 124 -4.45 -1.02 -0.83
C ALA A 124 -5.97 -1.19 -1.00
N ALA A 125 -6.62 -1.80 -0.02
CA ALA A 125 -8.05 -2.15 -0.11
C ALA A 125 -8.83 -2.09 1.23
N GLY A 126 -8.16 -1.80 2.34
CA GLY A 126 -8.78 -1.86 3.67
C GLY A 126 -9.37 -3.24 3.95
N LEU A 127 -10.59 -3.28 4.47
CA LEU A 127 -11.30 -4.52 4.81
C LEU A 127 -11.89 -5.27 3.58
N LEU A 128 -11.67 -4.79 2.36
CA LEU A 128 -11.94 -5.56 1.12
C LEU A 128 -10.91 -6.66 0.86
N PHE A 129 -10.02 -6.92 1.82
CA PHE A 129 -9.01 -7.97 1.80
C PHE A 129 -9.46 -9.34 1.22
N PRO A 130 -10.69 -9.86 1.50
CA PRO A 130 -11.17 -11.10 0.89
C PRO A 130 -11.15 -11.12 -0.63
N TYR A 131 -11.35 -9.98 -1.30
CA TYR A 131 -11.28 -9.88 -2.76
C TYR A 131 -9.89 -10.29 -3.27
N HIS A 132 -8.82 -9.76 -2.65
CA HIS A 132 -7.47 -10.08 -3.05
C HIS A 132 -7.11 -11.55 -2.75
N LEU A 133 -7.65 -12.13 -1.68
CA LEU A 133 -7.50 -13.57 -1.40
C LEU A 133 -8.11 -14.44 -2.51
N GLY A 134 -9.31 -14.08 -2.99
CA GLY A 134 -9.95 -14.78 -4.10
C GLY A 134 -9.14 -14.71 -5.40
N VAL A 135 -8.62 -13.52 -5.74
CA VAL A 135 -7.72 -13.33 -6.88
C VAL A 135 -6.46 -14.19 -6.72
N ALA A 136 -5.81 -14.11 -5.56
CA ALA A 136 -4.60 -14.88 -5.27
C ALA A 136 -4.83 -16.38 -5.37
N GLN A 137 -5.99 -16.89 -4.90
CA GLN A 137 -6.32 -18.31 -5.00
C GLN A 137 -6.27 -18.79 -6.44
N LEU A 138 -6.99 -18.13 -7.35
CA LEU A 138 -7.00 -18.53 -8.74
C LEU A 138 -5.61 -18.42 -9.38
N LEU A 139 -4.88 -17.32 -9.12
CA LEU A 139 -3.55 -17.13 -9.69
C LEU A 139 -2.57 -18.23 -9.26
N ILE A 140 -2.66 -18.72 -8.02
CA ILE A 140 -1.89 -19.87 -7.54
C ILE A 140 -2.35 -21.16 -8.22
N GLU A 141 -3.67 -21.45 -8.22
CA GLU A 141 -4.24 -22.68 -8.79
C GLU A 141 -3.95 -22.85 -10.29
N LYS A 142 -3.91 -21.74 -11.03
CA LYS A 142 -3.61 -21.73 -12.47
C LYS A 142 -2.12 -21.61 -12.79
N GLY A 143 -1.25 -21.54 -11.78
CA GLY A 143 0.20 -21.53 -11.95
C GLY A 143 0.80 -20.19 -12.39
N TYR A 144 0.06 -19.08 -12.24
CA TYR A 144 0.58 -17.72 -12.45
C TYR A 144 1.53 -17.30 -11.32
N ILE A 145 1.17 -17.60 -10.07
CA ILE A 145 2.01 -17.35 -8.90
C ILE A 145 2.73 -18.64 -8.51
N LYS A 146 4.05 -18.61 -8.64
CA LYS A 146 5.00 -19.66 -8.23
C LYS A 146 5.87 -19.17 -7.08
N GLU A 147 6.75 -20.04 -6.57
CA GLU A 147 7.71 -19.68 -5.51
C GLU A 147 8.68 -18.57 -5.93
N THR A 148 8.99 -18.49 -7.22
CA THR A 148 9.90 -17.50 -7.83
C THR A 148 9.21 -16.22 -8.30
N THR A 149 7.88 -16.11 -8.12
CA THR A 149 7.10 -14.96 -8.57
C THR A 149 7.22 -13.79 -7.60
N PRO A 150 7.72 -12.62 -8.04
CA PRO A 150 7.75 -11.42 -7.23
C PRO A 150 6.34 -10.90 -6.97
N LEU A 151 6.09 -10.55 -5.72
CA LEU A 151 4.84 -9.96 -5.27
C LEU A 151 5.13 -8.57 -4.72
N ALA A 152 4.17 -7.68 -4.82
CA ALA A 152 4.24 -6.38 -4.17
C ALA A 152 2.87 -6.03 -3.60
N GLY A 153 2.86 -5.32 -2.47
CA GLY A 153 1.63 -5.02 -1.79
C GLY A 153 1.69 -3.76 -0.96
N SER A 154 0.55 -3.07 -0.89
CA SER A 154 0.33 -2.00 0.06
C SER A 154 -0.88 -2.30 0.92
N SER A 155 -0.80 -2.04 2.23
CA SER A 155 -1.92 -2.22 3.17
C SER A 155 -2.47 -3.65 3.07
N ALA A 156 -3.77 -3.83 2.79
CA ALA A 156 -4.38 -5.13 2.51
C ALA A 156 -3.61 -6.00 1.50
N GLY A 157 -3.03 -5.40 0.44
CA GLY A 157 -2.22 -6.13 -0.53
C GLY A 157 -0.90 -6.66 0.05
N ALA A 158 -0.29 -5.94 0.99
CA ALA A 158 0.91 -6.40 1.71
C ALA A 158 0.59 -7.60 2.60
N ILE A 159 -0.59 -7.59 3.24
CA ILE A 159 -1.08 -8.73 4.02
C ILE A 159 -1.22 -9.96 3.11
N VAL A 160 -1.83 -9.83 1.92
CA VAL A 160 -1.97 -10.95 0.97
C VAL A 160 -0.61 -11.51 0.56
N CYS A 161 0.37 -10.66 0.29
CA CYS A 161 1.74 -11.10 -0.02
C CYS A 161 2.35 -11.94 1.12
N ALA A 162 2.14 -11.51 2.37
CA ALA A 162 2.57 -12.27 3.55
C ALA A 162 1.82 -13.60 3.69
N VAL A 163 0.51 -13.64 3.41
CA VAL A 163 -0.25 -14.91 3.40
C VAL A 163 0.30 -15.86 2.34
N ILE A 164 0.49 -15.41 1.11
CA ILE A 164 1.00 -16.26 0.01
C ILE A 164 2.38 -16.86 0.37
N THR A 165 3.28 -16.04 0.92
CA THR A 165 4.63 -16.49 1.28
C THR A 165 4.68 -17.30 2.56
N SER A 166 3.66 -17.21 3.42
CA SER A 166 3.52 -18.09 4.59
C SER A 166 3.23 -19.53 4.21
N GLY A 167 2.62 -19.77 3.04
CA GLY A 167 2.13 -21.08 2.63
C GLY A 167 0.74 -21.43 3.18
N ALA A 168 0.11 -20.52 3.95
CA ALA A 168 -1.29 -20.66 4.33
C ALA A 168 -2.20 -20.60 3.09
N THR A 169 -3.30 -21.34 3.14
CA THR A 169 -4.30 -21.30 2.08
C THR A 169 -5.08 -19.99 2.12
N MET A 170 -5.58 -19.55 0.96
CA MET A 170 -6.41 -18.35 0.89
C MET A 170 -7.72 -18.50 1.69
N ARG A 171 -8.19 -19.75 1.88
CA ARG A 171 -9.36 -20.06 2.71
C ARG A 171 -9.08 -19.91 4.21
N GLU A 172 -7.93 -20.38 4.70
CA GLU A 172 -7.53 -20.13 6.10
C GLU A 172 -7.41 -18.63 6.40
N ALA A 173 -6.84 -17.86 5.46
CA ALA A 173 -6.77 -16.41 5.59
C ALA A 173 -8.15 -15.73 5.56
N LEU A 174 -9.10 -16.25 4.79
CA LEU A 174 -10.48 -15.78 4.79
C LEU A 174 -11.16 -16.04 6.14
N GLU A 175 -11.00 -17.24 6.72
CA GLU A 175 -11.55 -17.55 8.04
C GLU A 175 -10.97 -16.64 9.13
N ALA A 176 -9.65 -16.42 9.12
CA ALA A 176 -9.01 -15.45 10.02
C ALA A 176 -9.55 -14.02 9.83
N THR A 177 -9.92 -13.65 8.60
CA THR A 177 -10.54 -12.36 8.31
C THR A 177 -11.95 -12.26 8.90
N LYS A 178 -12.73 -13.34 8.84
CA LYS A 178 -14.07 -13.39 9.47
C LYS A 178 -13.96 -13.30 10.99
N GLU A 179 -13.00 -14.00 11.61
CA GLU A 179 -12.72 -13.87 13.05
C GLU A 179 -12.43 -12.41 13.44
N LEU A 180 -11.52 -11.75 12.70
CA LEU A 180 -11.18 -10.35 12.90
C LEU A 180 -12.39 -9.43 12.68
N ALA A 181 -13.16 -9.66 11.61
CA ALA A 181 -14.34 -8.87 11.30
C ALA A 181 -15.42 -9.02 12.38
N TYR A 182 -15.64 -10.24 12.89
CA TYR A 182 -16.55 -10.52 14.00
C TYR A 182 -16.12 -9.79 15.28
N ASP A 183 -14.84 -9.82 15.66
CA ASP A 183 -14.35 -9.05 16.81
C ASP A 183 -14.62 -7.55 16.62
N CYS A 184 -14.29 -7.01 15.45
CA CYS A 184 -14.47 -5.60 15.13
C CYS A 184 -15.95 -5.18 15.11
N ARG A 185 -16.87 -6.01 14.58
CA ARG A 185 -18.32 -5.77 14.64
C ARG A 185 -18.83 -5.74 16.08
N ARG A 186 -18.33 -6.63 16.94
CA ARG A 186 -18.76 -6.78 18.34
C ARG A 186 -18.17 -5.73 19.29
N ASN A 187 -16.90 -5.39 19.11
CA ASN A 187 -16.11 -4.60 20.06
C ASN A 187 -15.70 -3.23 19.52
N GLY A 188 -16.09 -2.90 18.29
CA GLY A 188 -15.74 -1.69 17.57
C GLY A 188 -14.42 -1.80 16.81
N THR A 189 -14.36 -1.17 15.64
CA THR A 189 -13.18 -1.20 14.74
C THR A 189 -12.18 -0.10 15.07
N ALA A 190 -12.66 1.12 15.31
CA ALA A 190 -11.83 2.31 15.44
C ALA A 190 -10.83 2.19 16.59
N PHE A 191 -9.56 2.50 16.32
CA PHE A 191 -8.43 2.43 17.25
C PHE A 191 -8.03 1.02 17.73
N ARG A 192 -8.76 -0.02 17.33
CA ARG A 192 -8.56 -1.41 17.75
C ARG A 192 -8.06 -2.30 16.63
N LEU A 193 -8.47 -2.04 15.39
CA LEU A 193 -8.14 -2.88 14.23
C LEU A 193 -6.65 -3.21 14.13
N GLY A 194 -5.77 -2.25 14.44
CA GLY A 194 -4.34 -2.50 14.42
C GLY A 194 -3.89 -3.57 15.43
N ALA A 195 -4.40 -3.53 16.66
CA ALA A 195 -4.03 -4.52 17.68
C ALA A 195 -4.50 -5.93 17.30
N VAL A 196 -5.75 -6.06 16.83
CA VAL A 196 -6.32 -7.34 16.38
C VAL A 196 -5.57 -7.87 15.16
N LEU A 197 -5.23 -7.01 14.20
CA LEU A 197 -4.46 -7.39 13.03
C LEU A 197 -3.07 -7.91 13.40
N ARG A 198 -2.36 -7.21 14.30
CA ARG A 198 -1.04 -7.64 14.76
C ARG A 198 -1.11 -9.00 15.46
N GLU A 199 -2.04 -9.18 16.38
CA GLU A 199 -2.23 -10.44 17.10
C GLU A 199 -2.51 -11.60 16.15
N SER A 200 -3.38 -11.40 15.15
CA SER A 200 -3.65 -12.40 14.11
C SER A 200 -2.40 -12.76 13.31
N MET A 201 -1.60 -11.78 12.89
CA MET A 201 -0.35 -12.04 12.16
C MET A 201 0.69 -12.77 13.02
N GLU A 202 0.86 -12.39 14.28
CA GLU A 202 1.79 -13.03 15.22
C GLU A 202 1.43 -14.50 15.46
N ARG A 203 0.13 -14.79 15.56
CA ARG A 203 -0.42 -16.14 15.77
C ARG A 203 -0.35 -17.01 14.52
N LEU A 204 -0.69 -16.46 13.35
CA LEU A 204 -0.93 -17.25 12.13
C LEU A 204 0.31 -17.39 11.22
N LEU A 205 1.20 -16.39 11.20
CA LEU A 205 2.39 -16.46 10.35
C LEU A 205 3.46 -17.38 10.99
N PRO A 206 4.15 -18.23 10.21
CA PRO A 206 5.21 -19.08 10.74
C PRO A 206 6.45 -18.26 11.14
N ASP A 207 7.29 -18.78 12.03
CA ASP A 207 8.44 -18.04 12.57
C ASP A 207 9.51 -17.68 11.51
N ASP A 208 9.63 -18.49 10.46
CA ASP A 208 10.51 -18.29 9.32
C ASP A 208 9.91 -17.42 8.20
N ILE A 209 8.75 -16.78 8.44
CA ILE A 209 8.03 -15.99 7.41
C ILE A 209 8.90 -14.93 6.75
N HIS A 210 9.77 -14.27 7.51
CA HIS A 210 10.69 -13.25 7.01
C HIS A 210 11.68 -13.83 5.99
N ILE A 211 12.18 -15.05 6.22
CA ILE A 211 13.05 -15.77 5.27
C ILE A 211 12.28 -16.11 4.00
N ARG A 212 11.05 -16.62 4.13
CA ARG A 212 10.19 -16.95 2.97
C ARG A 212 9.80 -15.72 2.14
N SER A 213 9.74 -14.56 2.79
CA SER A 213 9.34 -13.29 2.20
C SER A 213 10.49 -12.53 1.55
N ASN A 214 11.73 -12.72 2.03
CA ASN A 214 12.88 -11.90 1.65
C ASN A 214 13.15 -11.89 0.14
N GLY A 215 13.17 -10.67 -0.40
CA GLY A 215 13.16 -10.33 -1.82
C GLY A 215 11.87 -10.69 -2.55
N ARG A 216 11.07 -11.66 -2.07
CA ARG A 216 9.95 -12.22 -2.85
C ARG A 216 8.77 -11.27 -2.82
N ILE A 217 8.60 -10.56 -1.71
CA ILE A 217 7.57 -9.55 -1.55
C ILE A 217 8.21 -8.17 -1.38
N ARG A 218 7.57 -7.15 -1.95
CA ARG A 218 7.83 -5.75 -1.65
C ARG A 218 6.66 -5.15 -0.88
N VAL A 219 6.93 -4.64 0.30
CA VAL A 219 5.93 -3.96 1.14
C VAL A 219 6.09 -2.46 0.97
N ALA A 220 5.03 -1.79 0.52
CA ALA A 220 5.00 -0.34 0.38
C ALA A 220 4.67 0.35 1.70
N ILE A 221 5.45 1.35 2.08
CA ILE A 221 5.25 2.19 3.26
C ILE A 221 5.36 3.64 2.85
N THR A 222 4.58 4.54 3.45
CA THR A 222 4.74 5.98 3.23
C THR A 222 5.56 6.60 4.36
N GLN A 223 6.72 7.16 4.05
CA GLN A 223 7.50 7.98 4.99
C GLN A 223 6.92 9.40 5.09
N VAL A 224 6.71 9.86 6.33
CA VAL A 224 6.14 11.17 6.65
C VAL A 224 7.26 12.22 6.71
N PHE A 225 7.44 12.91 5.59
CA PHE A 225 8.23 14.15 5.52
C PHE A 225 7.33 15.33 5.13
N TRP A 226 7.91 16.53 4.94
CA TRP A 226 7.19 17.68 4.37
C TRP A 226 6.50 17.35 3.03
N ARG A 227 7.11 16.46 2.24
CA ARG A 227 6.45 15.74 1.13
C ARG A 227 6.52 14.24 1.42
N PRO A 228 5.39 13.52 1.51
CA PRO A 228 5.41 12.07 1.68
C PRO A 228 6.23 11.38 0.59
N ARG A 229 6.98 10.33 0.95
CA ARG A 229 7.76 9.50 0.02
C ARG A 229 7.44 8.04 0.23
N GLY A 230 7.33 7.28 -0.85
CA GLY A 230 7.22 5.83 -0.77
C GLY A 230 8.54 5.20 -0.30
N LEU A 231 8.45 4.15 0.49
CA LEU A 231 9.55 3.27 0.86
C LEU A 231 9.11 1.85 0.50
N LEU A 232 9.85 1.21 -0.38
CA LEU A 232 9.71 -0.21 -0.65
C LEU A 232 10.65 -0.98 0.28
N VAL A 233 10.09 -1.98 0.95
CA VAL A 233 10.81 -2.86 1.87
C VAL A 233 10.73 -4.28 1.32
N ASP A 234 11.86 -4.88 1.00
CA ASP A 234 11.91 -6.28 0.54
C ASP A 234 12.80 -7.21 1.37
N GLN A 235 13.65 -6.65 2.24
CA GLN A 235 14.39 -7.42 3.25
C GLN A 235 13.81 -7.20 4.64
N PHE A 236 13.63 -8.30 5.35
CA PHE A 236 13.09 -8.43 6.69
C PHE A 236 14.06 -9.24 7.57
N ASP A 237 14.43 -8.67 8.71
CA ASP A 237 15.45 -9.27 9.59
C ASP A 237 14.87 -10.29 10.57
N SER A 238 13.54 -10.29 10.78
CA SER A 238 12.83 -11.23 11.65
C SER A 238 11.33 -11.27 11.32
N LYS A 239 10.60 -12.25 11.87
CA LYS A 239 9.12 -12.29 11.81
C LYS A 239 8.50 -10.99 12.32
N SER A 240 9.02 -10.44 13.43
CA SER A 240 8.52 -9.17 14.00
C SER A 240 8.73 -8.02 13.03
N ASP A 241 9.90 -7.93 12.39
CA ASP A 241 10.23 -6.85 11.47
C ASP A 241 9.37 -6.90 10.19
N LEU A 242 9.07 -8.09 9.67
CA LEU A 242 8.06 -8.26 8.61
C LEU A 242 6.67 -7.79 9.07
N ILE A 243 6.22 -8.23 10.25
CA ILE A 243 4.92 -7.82 10.81
C ILE A 243 4.88 -6.31 11.00
N ASP A 244 5.97 -5.69 11.47
CA ASP A 244 6.08 -4.24 11.61
C ASP A 244 6.00 -3.52 10.27
N ALA A 245 6.61 -4.07 9.21
CA ALA A 245 6.52 -3.53 7.86
C ALA A 245 5.08 -3.60 7.32
N VAL A 246 4.42 -4.76 7.40
CA VAL A 246 3.04 -4.96 6.93
C VAL A 246 2.04 -4.15 7.75
N PHE A 247 2.23 -4.09 9.07
CA PHE A 247 1.43 -3.27 9.98
C PHE A 247 1.57 -1.78 9.63
N THR A 248 2.79 -1.31 9.42
CA THR A 248 3.07 0.08 9.02
C THR A 248 2.47 0.39 7.64
N SER A 249 2.57 -0.55 6.70
CA SER A 249 1.95 -0.48 5.38
C SER A 249 0.44 -0.35 5.44
N SER A 250 -0.19 -0.82 6.52
CA SER A 250 -1.64 -0.74 6.76
C SER A 250 -2.05 0.40 7.70
N PHE A 251 -1.10 1.22 8.18
CA PHE A 251 -1.33 2.21 9.22
C PHE A 251 -2.09 3.45 8.73
N ILE A 252 -3.43 3.35 8.70
CA ILE A 252 -4.31 4.48 8.40
C ILE A 252 -4.48 5.34 9.67
N PRO A 253 -4.03 6.61 9.68
CA PRO A 253 -4.09 7.48 10.84
C PRO A 253 -5.51 7.65 11.39
N GLY A 254 -5.68 7.46 12.70
CA GLY A 254 -6.99 7.58 13.38
C GLY A 254 -7.95 6.41 13.16
N TYR A 255 -7.57 5.41 12.35
CA TYR A 255 -8.37 4.21 12.12
C TYR A 255 -7.74 3.00 12.79
N LEU A 256 -6.49 2.65 12.45
CA LEU A 256 -5.79 1.51 13.07
C LEU A 256 -5.36 1.76 14.51
N ALA A 257 -5.02 3.00 14.85
CA ALA A 257 -4.60 3.42 16.19
C ALA A 257 -4.88 4.92 16.37
N PRO A 258 -4.98 5.43 17.62
CA PRO A 258 -5.23 6.84 17.90
C PRO A 258 -3.96 7.70 17.75
N ARG A 259 -3.08 7.33 16.80
CA ARG A 259 -1.81 8.01 16.52
C ARG A 259 -1.78 8.48 15.06
N PRO A 260 -1.16 9.63 14.77
CA PRO A 260 -1.13 10.18 13.41
C PRO A 260 -0.15 9.43 12.48
N ALA A 261 0.79 8.69 13.04
CA ALA A 261 1.80 7.90 12.35
C ALA A 261 2.36 6.84 13.30
N THR A 262 3.13 5.89 12.75
CA THR A 262 3.88 4.88 13.49
C THR A 262 5.37 4.96 13.18
N MET A 263 6.21 4.37 14.02
CA MET A 263 7.64 4.25 13.77
C MET A 263 7.93 2.92 13.09
N PHE A 264 8.71 2.94 12.02
CA PHE A 264 9.26 1.75 11.37
C PHE A 264 10.73 2.00 11.04
N ARG A 265 11.65 1.18 11.57
CA ARG A 265 13.11 1.35 11.43
C ARG A 265 13.58 2.80 11.59
N ASN A 266 13.24 3.41 12.74
CA ASN A 266 13.56 4.80 13.08
C ASN A 266 13.01 5.87 12.12
N ARG A 267 12.04 5.54 11.26
CA ARG A 267 11.36 6.47 10.36
C ARG A 267 9.89 6.62 10.77
N LEU A 268 9.38 7.84 10.67
CA LEU A 268 7.96 8.11 10.92
C LEU A 268 7.17 7.79 9.65
N CYS A 269 6.21 6.88 9.75
CA CYS A 269 5.56 6.26 8.62
C CYS A 269 4.04 6.14 8.78
N VAL A 270 3.33 6.01 7.65
CA VAL A 270 1.88 5.72 7.53
C VAL A 270 1.65 4.71 6.40
N ASP A 271 0.38 4.34 6.19
CA ASP A 271 -0.07 3.42 5.15
C ASP A 271 0.59 3.68 3.79
N GLY A 272 1.08 2.61 3.16
CA GLY A 272 1.76 2.66 1.87
C GLY A 272 0.86 3.19 0.75
N GLY A 273 -0.45 3.05 0.88
CA GLY A 273 -1.44 3.37 -0.14
C GLY A 273 -1.54 4.87 -0.42
N LEU A 274 -0.99 5.70 0.47
CA LEU A 274 -0.86 7.15 0.26
C LEU A 274 0.21 7.48 -0.80
N THR A 275 1.30 6.71 -0.87
CA THR A 275 2.42 6.95 -1.79
C THR A 275 2.68 5.86 -2.81
N LEU A 276 2.12 4.68 -2.68
CA LEU A 276 2.29 3.57 -3.61
C LEU A 276 1.05 2.69 -3.48
N PHE A 277 -0.06 3.16 -4.05
CA PHE A 277 -1.34 2.45 -3.98
C PHE A 277 -1.25 1.02 -4.54
N MET A 278 -0.39 0.81 -5.55
CA MET A 278 -0.04 -0.47 -6.16
C MET A 278 1.45 -0.48 -6.47
N PRO A 279 2.31 -0.91 -5.53
CA PRO A 279 3.76 -0.82 -5.68
C PRO A 279 4.31 -1.68 -6.83
N PRO A 280 5.42 -1.28 -7.46
CA PRO A 280 6.05 -2.10 -8.50
C PRO A 280 6.70 -3.37 -7.90
N THR A 281 6.65 -4.46 -8.66
CA THR A 281 7.33 -5.72 -8.30
C THR A 281 8.78 -5.73 -8.81
N ALA A 282 9.56 -6.72 -8.37
CA ALA A 282 10.93 -6.92 -8.87
C ALA A 282 11.00 -7.58 -10.27
N ALA A 283 9.86 -7.96 -10.86
CA ALA A 283 9.83 -8.51 -12.22
C ALA A 283 9.79 -7.40 -13.28
N ALA A 284 10.27 -7.68 -14.49
CA ALA A 284 10.23 -6.73 -15.60
C ALA A 284 8.80 -6.34 -16.02
N LYS A 285 7.82 -7.20 -15.76
CA LYS A 285 6.38 -6.92 -15.94
C LYS A 285 5.64 -7.11 -14.62
N THR A 286 4.70 -6.23 -14.35
CA THR A 286 3.84 -6.28 -13.15
C THR A 286 2.38 -6.27 -13.55
N VAL A 287 1.66 -7.33 -13.20
CA VAL A 287 0.19 -7.39 -13.25
C VAL A 287 -0.37 -6.73 -12.00
N ARG A 288 -1.19 -5.69 -12.17
CA ARG A 288 -1.77 -4.94 -11.04
C ARG A 288 -3.19 -5.41 -10.74
N VAL A 289 -3.42 -5.73 -9.46
CA VAL A 289 -4.67 -6.24 -8.90
C VAL A 289 -5.28 -5.18 -7.99
N CYS A 290 -6.55 -4.84 -8.21
CA CYS A 290 -7.27 -3.84 -7.41
C CYS A 290 -8.67 -4.31 -7.03
N ALA A 291 -9.04 -4.17 -5.75
CA ALA A 291 -10.38 -4.47 -5.25
C ALA A 291 -11.44 -3.43 -5.65
N PHE A 292 -11.01 -2.29 -6.19
CA PHE A 292 -11.89 -1.22 -6.66
C PHE A 292 -11.96 -1.20 -8.19
N SER A 293 -13.11 -0.81 -8.72
CA SER A 293 -13.33 -0.60 -10.15
C SER A 293 -12.38 0.47 -10.70
N ALA A 294 -11.53 0.10 -11.65
CA ALA A 294 -10.54 1.01 -12.24
C ALA A 294 -11.21 2.18 -12.97
N SER A 295 -12.29 1.90 -13.72
CA SER A 295 -13.09 2.87 -14.44
C SER A 295 -13.78 3.88 -13.52
N ASN A 296 -14.39 3.43 -12.42
CA ASN A 296 -15.08 4.30 -11.48
C ASN A 296 -14.12 5.21 -10.70
N PHE A 297 -12.92 4.71 -10.37
CA PHE A 297 -11.90 5.47 -9.63
C PHE A 297 -10.85 6.13 -10.54
N LYS A 298 -11.00 6.02 -11.87
CA LYS A 298 -10.06 6.56 -12.88
C LYS A 298 -8.61 6.11 -12.67
N LEU A 299 -8.44 4.89 -12.19
CA LEU A 299 -7.14 4.27 -11.99
C LEU A 299 -6.63 3.70 -13.32
N LYS A 300 -5.32 3.78 -13.57
CA LYS A 300 -4.68 3.32 -14.80
C LYS A 300 -3.81 2.09 -14.55
N GLY A 301 -3.60 1.30 -15.60
CA GLY A 301 -2.67 0.16 -15.60
C GLY A 301 -3.08 -1.02 -14.70
N ILE A 302 -4.37 -1.10 -14.35
CA ILE A 302 -4.95 -2.21 -13.58
C ILE A 302 -5.46 -3.26 -14.56
N GLU A 303 -5.11 -4.51 -14.30
CA GLU A 303 -5.47 -5.64 -15.18
C GLU A 303 -6.52 -6.53 -14.55
N ILE A 304 -6.46 -6.77 -13.23
CA ILE A 304 -7.44 -7.58 -12.50
C ILE A 304 -8.19 -6.67 -11.53
N CYS A 305 -9.47 -6.43 -11.79
CA CYS A 305 -10.35 -5.65 -10.93
C CYS A 305 -11.83 -5.96 -11.22
N PRO A 306 -12.78 -5.39 -10.47
CA PRO A 306 -14.21 -5.59 -10.71
C PRO A 306 -14.72 -5.28 -12.12
N ASP A 307 -13.95 -4.54 -12.92
CA ASP A 307 -14.29 -4.23 -14.31
C ASP A 307 -14.14 -5.44 -15.24
N CYS A 308 -13.39 -6.48 -14.85
CA CYS A 308 -13.23 -7.72 -15.61
C CYS A 308 -14.56 -8.46 -15.77
N ASN A 309 -15.43 -8.43 -14.76
CA ASN A 309 -16.74 -9.08 -14.80
C ASN A 309 -17.81 -8.18 -14.16
N PRO A 310 -18.41 -7.22 -14.89
CA PRO A 310 -19.20 -6.13 -14.31
C PRO A 310 -20.58 -6.52 -13.75
N LEU A 311 -20.98 -7.79 -13.84
CA LEU A 311 -22.31 -8.22 -13.39
C LEU A 311 -22.40 -8.33 -11.86
N ASN A 312 -23.56 -7.95 -11.30
CA ASN A 312 -23.89 -8.08 -9.87
C ASN A 312 -22.86 -7.45 -8.91
N ARG A 313 -22.32 -6.29 -9.30
CA ARG A 313 -21.30 -5.58 -8.52
C ARG A 313 -21.88 -4.65 -7.48
N ALA A 314 -21.18 -4.57 -6.36
CA ALA A 314 -21.43 -3.56 -5.35
C ALA A 314 -21.12 -2.16 -5.91
N THR A 315 -21.92 -1.18 -5.51
CA THR A 315 -21.67 0.22 -5.86
C THR A 315 -20.36 0.70 -5.23
N SER A 316 -19.73 1.73 -5.82
CA SER A 316 -18.51 2.33 -5.25
C SER A 316 -18.69 2.78 -3.79
N ARG A 317 -19.91 3.22 -3.42
CA ARG A 317 -20.26 3.59 -2.04
C ARG A 317 -20.29 2.38 -1.11
N GLN A 318 -20.86 1.26 -1.55
CA GLN A 318 -20.86 0.02 -0.77
C GLN A 318 -19.43 -0.51 -0.58
N LEU A 319 -18.62 -0.54 -1.65
CA LEU A 319 -17.21 -0.94 -1.55
C LEU A 319 -16.42 -0.04 -0.61
N LEU A 320 -16.61 1.27 -0.65
CA LEU A 320 -15.95 2.19 0.28
C LEU A 320 -16.38 1.95 1.73
N ASN A 321 -17.67 1.70 1.97
CA ASN A 321 -18.15 1.37 3.31
C ASN A 321 -17.53 0.06 3.80
N TRP A 322 -17.51 -0.99 3.00
CA TRP A 322 -16.91 -2.28 3.35
C TRP A 322 -15.38 -2.25 3.43
N ALA A 323 -14.73 -1.25 2.81
CA ALA A 323 -13.30 -1.02 3.01
C ALA A 323 -12.99 -0.42 4.39
N LEU A 324 -13.94 0.31 4.99
CA LEU A 324 -13.80 1.06 6.23
C LEU A 324 -14.54 0.44 7.42
N GLU A 325 -15.48 -0.47 7.19
CA GLU A 325 -16.23 -1.14 8.24
C GLU A 325 -16.34 -2.63 7.91
N PRO A 326 -16.17 -3.51 8.91
CA PRO A 326 -16.22 -4.95 8.71
C PRO A 326 -17.60 -5.35 8.21
N ALA A 327 -17.64 -5.95 7.02
CA ALA A 327 -18.87 -6.48 6.46
C ALA A 327 -19.29 -7.77 7.17
N GLU A 328 -20.54 -8.20 6.96
CA GLU A 328 -21.02 -9.52 7.42
C GLU A 328 -20.34 -10.66 6.63
N ASP A 329 -20.33 -11.84 7.22
CA ASP A 329 -19.56 -12.99 6.71
C ASP A 329 -19.98 -13.40 5.30
N GLU A 330 -21.28 -13.29 4.97
CA GLU A 330 -21.79 -13.55 3.61
C GLU A 330 -21.22 -12.57 2.58
N VAL A 331 -20.98 -11.32 2.98
CA VAL A 331 -20.36 -10.32 2.10
C VAL A 331 -18.87 -10.61 1.95
N LEU A 332 -18.18 -11.03 3.00
CA LEU A 332 -16.76 -11.39 2.94
C LEU A 332 -16.53 -12.60 2.00
N GLU A 333 -17.37 -13.63 2.11
CA GLU A 333 -17.39 -14.76 1.17
C GLU A 333 -17.68 -14.29 -0.26
N ARG A 334 -18.66 -13.41 -0.43
CA ARG A 334 -18.99 -12.90 -1.75
C ARG A 334 -17.84 -12.11 -2.37
N LEU A 335 -17.14 -11.29 -1.59
CA LEU A 335 -15.95 -10.56 -2.06
C LEU A 335 -14.85 -11.52 -2.52
N PHE A 336 -14.64 -12.62 -1.79
CA PHE A 336 -13.70 -13.67 -2.17
C PHE A 336 -14.08 -14.32 -3.51
N GLU A 337 -15.34 -14.73 -3.67
CA GLU A 337 -15.83 -15.31 -4.92
C GLU A 337 -15.69 -14.34 -6.10
N LEU A 338 -15.99 -13.06 -5.89
CA LEU A 338 -15.88 -12.03 -6.92
C LEU A 338 -14.44 -11.82 -7.37
N GLY A 339 -13.48 -11.81 -6.42
CA GLY A 339 -12.06 -11.75 -6.74
C GLY A 339 -11.58 -12.94 -7.56
N TYR A 340 -11.99 -14.15 -7.17
CA TYR A 340 -11.69 -15.36 -7.93
C TYR A 340 -12.27 -15.30 -9.36
N ALA A 341 -13.53 -14.87 -9.49
CA ALA A 341 -14.20 -14.76 -10.78
C ALA A 341 -13.57 -13.70 -11.70
N ASP A 342 -13.16 -12.55 -11.18
CA ASP A 342 -12.47 -11.51 -11.96
C ASP A 342 -11.13 -11.99 -12.49
N ALA A 343 -10.34 -12.65 -11.62
CA ALA A 343 -9.09 -13.25 -12.02
C ALA A 343 -9.32 -14.35 -13.08
N ALA A 344 -10.43 -15.09 -13.00
CA ALA A 344 -10.75 -16.15 -13.96
C ALA A 344 -11.02 -15.56 -15.34
N THR A 345 -11.83 -14.49 -15.41
CA THR A 345 -12.08 -13.76 -16.66
C THR A 345 -10.81 -13.15 -17.23
N TRP A 346 -9.92 -12.62 -16.39
CA TRP A 346 -8.61 -12.14 -16.85
C TRP A 346 -7.73 -13.29 -17.38
N ALA A 347 -7.71 -14.43 -16.70
CA ALA A 347 -6.91 -15.60 -17.07
C ALA A 347 -7.36 -16.25 -18.39
N GLU A 348 -8.65 -16.18 -18.74
CA GLU A 348 -9.15 -16.63 -20.05
C GLU A 348 -8.54 -15.84 -21.21
N MET A 349 -8.28 -14.55 -21.01
CA MET A 349 -7.67 -13.66 -21.99
C MET A 349 -6.14 -13.68 -21.97
N ASN A 350 -5.53 -14.22 -20.92
CA ASN A 350 -4.08 -14.20 -20.69
C ASN A 350 -3.55 -15.57 -20.29
N PRO A 351 -3.58 -16.60 -21.17
CA PRO A 351 -3.20 -17.97 -20.81
C PRO A 351 -1.82 -18.09 -20.17
N VAL A 352 -1.71 -18.93 -19.13
CA VAL A 352 -0.49 -19.06 -18.30
C VAL A 352 0.74 -19.43 -19.11
N GLU A 353 0.62 -20.31 -20.11
CA GLU A 353 1.73 -20.79 -20.94
C GLU A 353 2.36 -19.69 -21.80
N GLY A 354 1.59 -18.65 -22.14
CA GLY A 354 2.06 -17.51 -22.92
C GLY A 354 2.50 -16.31 -22.07
N LEU A 355 2.08 -16.27 -20.80
CA LEU A 355 2.31 -15.14 -19.92
C LEU A 355 3.48 -15.37 -18.95
N VAL A 356 3.61 -16.59 -18.40
CA VAL A 356 4.59 -16.90 -17.36
C VAL A 356 5.88 -17.44 -17.97
N TYR A 357 6.99 -16.75 -17.71
CA TYR A 357 8.33 -17.14 -18.15
C TYR A 357 9.38 -16.87 -17.08
N ASP A 358 10.50 -17.58 -17.15
CA ASP A 358 11.65 -17.33 -16.29
C ASP A 358 12.42 -16.11 -16.80
N ASP A 359 12.43 -15.05 -16.01
CA ASP A 359 13.15 -13.80 -16.25
C ASP A 359 14.49 -13.90 -15.50
N THR A 360 15.46 -14.56 -16.14
CA THR A 360 16.82 -14.63 -15.61
C THR A 360 17.52 -13.32 -15.91
N PRO A 361 18.00 -12.56 -14.89
CA PRO A 361 18.77 -11.36 -15.14
C PRO A 361 19.99 -11.73 -15.98
N THR A 362 20.03 -11.29 -17.24
CA THR A 362 21.22 -11.47 -18.07
C THR A 362 22.33 -10.70 -17.36
N ALA A 363 23.41 -11.37 -16.96
CA ALA A 363 24.56 -10.72 -16.35
C ALA A 363 25.04 -9.63 -17.31
N GLN A 364 24.66 -8.37 -17.03
CA GLN A 364 25.14 -7.24 -17.80
C GLN A 364 26.64 -7.17 -17.58
N GLU A 365 27.33 -7.32 -18.70
CA GLU A 365 28.76 -7.23 -18.93
C GLU A 365 29.43 -6.25 -17.96
N ILE A 366 30.16 -6.78 -16.99
CA ILE A 366 31.21 -6.01 -16.31
C ILE A 366 32.24 -5.72 -17.42
N PRO A 367 32.50 -4.45 -17.77
CA PRO A 367 33.60 -4.15 -18.67
C PRO A 367 34.88 -4.56 -17.95
N THR A 368 35.56 -5.58 -18.47
CA THR A 368 36.94 -5.86 -18.10
C THR A 368 37.81 -4.83 -18.80
N SER A 369 38.24 -3.80 -18.07
CA SER A 369 39.38 -2.96 -18.43
C SER A 369 40.16 -2.55 -17.19
#